data_AF-X1AST2-F1
#
_entry.id   AF-X1AST2-F1
#
_cell.length_a   1.000
_cell.length_b   1.000
_cell.length_c   1.000
_cell.angle_alpha   90.00
_cell.angle_beta   90.00
_cell.angle_gamma   90.00
#
_symmetry.space_group_name_H-M   'P 1'
#
loop_
_entity.id
_entity.type
_entity.pdbx_description
1 polymer ?
#
loop_
_entity_poly.entity_id
_entity_poly.type
_entity_poly.pdbx_seq_one_letter_code
_entity_poly.pdbx_strand_id
1 'polypeptide(L)'
;MARIYFLIGGARSGKSSYGEELAKSLYGRVAYIATSKITDEEMEKRILYHRKRRPKNWKTYEIADKNIDKQGIKKIIKSISKENINTVIIDCITNLLFRIIHNYKLDSIKIIRNEVERALDMEVISFFKSLLEELEKSKLNVIIISNEIGLGV
;
A
#
# COMPACT_ATOMS: atom_id res chain seq x y z
N MET A 1 2.36 17.47 10.45
CA MET A 1 2.00 16.04 10.46
C MET A 1 1.23 15.73 9.19
N ALA A 2 1.42 14.51 8.67
CA ALA A 2 0.57 13.99 7.61
C ALA A 2 -0.88 13.83 8.11
N ARG A 3 -1.84 13.97 7.19
CA ARG A 3 -3.25 13.67 7.45
C ARG A 3 -3.58 12.33 6.80
N ILE A 4 -4.00 11.35 7.60
CA ILE A 4 -4.28 9.99 7.12
C ILE A 4 -5.79 9.78 7.00
N TYR A 5 -6.22 9.30 5.84
CA TYR A 5 -7.58 8.86 5.54
C TYR A 5 -7.52 7.35 5.32
N PHE A 6 -8.20 6.57 6.16
CA PHE A 6 -8.24 5.11 6.04
C PHE A 6 -9.59 4.67 5.48
N LEU A 7 -9.58 4.04 4.31
CA LEU A 7 -10.76 3.58 3.58
C LEU A 7 -10.83 2.06 3.63
N ILE A 8 -11.84 1.52 4.30
CA ILE A 8 -12.04 0.07 4.47
C ILE A 8 -13.41 -0.38 3.93
N GLY A 9 -13.51 -1.65 3.53
CA GLY A 9 -14.74 -2.27 3.05
C GLY A 9 -14.51 -3.45 2.11
N GLY A 10 -15.57 -4.15 1.73
CA GLY A 10 -15.49 -5.41 0.96
C GLY A 10 -14.91 -5.29 -0.45
N ALA A 11 -14.61 -6.42 -1.09
CA ALA A 11 -14.17 -6.43 -2.48
C ALA A 11 -15.20 -5.74 -3.40
N ARG A 12 -14.72 -5.00 -4.42
CA ARG A 12 -15.56 -4.29 -5.41
C ARG A 12 -16.54 -3.24 -4.85
N SER A 13 -16.41 -2.84 -3.57
CA SER A 13 -17.29 -1.83 -2.95
C SER A 13 -17.02 -0.36 -3.36
N GLY A 14 -16.25 -0.13 -4.43
CA GLY A 14 -15.96 1.23 -4.94
C GLY A 14 -14.89 2.04 -4.20
N LYS A 15 -14.22 1.49 -3.17
CA LYS A 15 -13.22 2.22 -2.35
C LYS A 15 -12.10 2.88 -3.13
N SER A 16 -11.54 2.20 -4.14
CA SER A 16 -10.48 2.79 -4.97
C SER A 16 -11.00 3.97 -5.77
N SER A 17 -12.23 3.90 -6.28
CA SER A 17 -12.86 5.04 -6.98
C SER A 17 -13.06 6.22 -6.03
N TYR A 18 -13.60 5.96 -4.84
CA TYR A 18 -13.79 7.00 -3.82
C TYR A 18 -12.46 7.61 -3.34
N GLY A 19 -11.43 6.79 -3.14
CA GLY A 19 -10.09 7.27 -2.79
C GLY A 19 -9.48 8.14 -3.89
N GLU A 20 -9.73 7.82 -5.15
CA GLU A 20 -9.31 8.66 -6.27
C GLU A 20 -10.07 10.00 -6.32
N GLU A 21 -11.37 10.01 -6.03
CA GLU A 21 -12.18 11.23 -5.93
C GLU A 21 -11.75 12.13 -4.77
N LEU A 22 -11.51 11.53 -3.60
CA LEU A 22 -10.97 12.22 -2.43
C LEU A 22 -9.59 12.84 -2.74
N ALA A 23 -8.73 12.13 -3.47
CA ALA A 23 -7.43 12.69 -3.85
C ALA A 23 -7.57 13.89 -4.79
N LYS A 24 -8.55 13.87 -5.71
CA LYS A 24 -8.86 15.01 -6.58
C LYS A 24 -9.37 16.21 -5.77
N SER A 25 -10.22 15.98 -4.77
CA SER A 25 -10.79 17.07 -3.95
C SER A 25 -9.79 17.73 -3.01
N LEU A 26 -8.69 17.05 -2.68
CA LEU A 26 -7.65 17.60 -1.81
C LEU A 26 -6.69 18.58 -2.52
N TYR A 27 -6.82 18.74 -3.85
CA TYR A 27 -6.00 19.57 -4.71
C TYR A 27 -4.49 19.28 -4.65
N GLY A 28 -3.76 19.70 -5.69
CA GLY A 28 -2.30 19.52 -5.79
C GLY A 28 -1.86 18.24 -6.50
N ARG A 29 -0.56 17.93 -6.39
CA ARG A 29 0.05 16.77 -7.07
C ARG A 29 -0.24 15.49 -6.30
N VAL A 30 -0.60 14.44 -7.04
CA VAL A 30 -0.97 13.13 -6.49
C VAL A 30 0.06 12.09 -6.90
N ALA A 31 0.51 11.29 -5.93
CA ALA A 31 1.19 10.04 -6.17
C ALA A 31 0.32 8.84 -5.82
N TYR A 32 0.45 7.79 -6.60
CA TYR A 32 -0.24 6.52 -6.40
C TYR A 32 0.78 5.42 -6.15
N ILE A 33 0.72 4.77 -4.99
CA ILE A 33 1.53 3.61 -4.65
C ILE A 33 0.71 2.36 -4.95
N ALA A 34 1.06 1.68 -6.05
CA ALA A 34 0.45 0.42 -6.44
C ALA A 34 1.13 -0.74 -5.72
N THR A 35 0.38 -1.43 -4.86
CA THR A 35 0.91 -2.55 -4.05
C THR A 35 0.64 -3.91 -4.68
N SER A 36 -0.30 -4.01 -5.62
CA SER A 36 -0.64 -5.24 -6.35
C SER A 36 0.45 -5.65 -7.33
N LYS A 37 0.69 -6.96 -7.45
CA LYS A 37 1.54 -7.57 -8.48
C LYS A 37 0.65 -8.38 -9.42
N ILE A 38 0.84 -8.29 -10.73
CA ILE A 38 0.11 -9.12 -11.70
C ILE A 38 0.40 -10.61 -11.40
N THR A 39 -0.61 -11.34 -10.96
CA THR A 39 -0.54 -12.79 -10.69
C THR A 39 -1.20 -13.64 -11.77
N ASP A 40 -2.15 -13.06 -12.50
CA ASP A 40 -2.98 -13.72 -13.50
C ASP A 40 -3.56 -12.68 -14.50
N GLU A 41 -4.16 -13.18 -15.59
CA GLU A 41 -4.74 -12.34 -16.65
C GLU A 41 -5.91 -11.48 -16.18
N GLU A 42 -6.68 -11.93 -15.19
CA GLU A 42 -7.80 -11.16 -14.66
C GLU A 42 -7.28 -9.94 -13.89
N MET A 43 -6.25 -10.14 -13.06
CA MET A 43 -5.57 -9.08 -12.34
C MET A 43 -4.85 -8.12 -13.29
N GLU A 44 -4.25 -8.61 -14.37
CA GLU A 44 -3.65 -7.77 -15.40
C GLU A 44 -4.69 -6.83 -16.03
N LYS A 45 -5.83 -7.38 -16.50
CA LYS A 45 -6.94 -6.58 -17.07
C LYS A 45 -7.44 -5.54 -16.08
N ARG A 46 -7.54 -5.89 -14.80
CA ARG A 46 -7.95 -4.96 -13.73
C ARG A 46 -6.91 -3.85 -13.50
N ILE A 47 -5.63 -4.19 -13.41
CA ILE A 47 -4.55 -3.21 -13.25
C ILE A 47 -4.52 -2.25 -14.45
N LEU A 48 -4.71 -2.76 -15.68
CA LEU A 48 -4.80 -1.93 -16.88
C LEU A 48 -5.99 -0.98 -16.83
N TYR A 49 -7.16 -1.45 -16.38
CA TYR A 49 -8.33 -0.61 -16.18
C TYR A 49 -8.07 0.50 -15.15
N HIS A 50 -7.48 0.16 -14.00
CA HIS A 50 -7.12 1.14 -12.98
C HIS A 50 -6.08 2.15 -13.47
N ARG A 51 -5.04 1.71 -14.19
CA ARG A 51 -4.05 2.61 -14.80
C ARG A 51 -4.70 3.57 -15.80
N LYS A 52 -5.65 3.11 -16.63
CA LYS A 52 -6.38 3.96 -17.59
C LYS A 52 -7.29 4.99 -16.92
N ARG A 53 -7.87 4.67 -15.77
CA ARG A 53 -8.77 5.57 -15.02
C ARG A 53 -8.04 6.71 -14.33
N ARG A 54 -6.79 6.50 -13.91
CA ARG A 54 -5.99 7.50 -13.21
C ARG A 54 -5.67 8.68 -14.15
N PRO A 55 -5.76 9.94 -13.65
CA PRO A 55 -5.30 11.10 -14.41
C PRO A 55 -3.83 10.98 -14.83
N LYS A 56 -3.49 11.39 -16.07
CA LYS A 56 -2.12 11.29 -16.62
C LYS A 56 -1.09 12.12 -15.84
N ASN A 57 -1.53 13.14 -15.11
CA ASN A 57 -0.68 13.97 -14.27
C ASN A 57 -0.34 13.34 -12.92
N TRP A 58 -0.88 12.16 -12.60
CA TRP A 58 -0.54 11.43 -11.38
C TRP A 58 0.71 10.59 -11.59
N LYS A 59 1.59 10.60 -10.59
CA LYS A 59 2.79 9.77 -10.62
C LYS A 59 2.51 8.42 -9.95
N THR A 60 2.70 7.32 -10.68
CA THR A 60 2.56 5.98 -10.12
C THR A 60 3.91 5.45 -9.66
N TYR A 61 3.96 4.93 -8.44
CA TYR A 61 5.10 4.21 -7.86
C TYR A 61 4.67 2.76 -7.65
N GLU A 62 5.35 1.83 -8.31
CA GLU A 62 5.08 0.40 -8.16
C GLU A 62 6.06 -0.20 -7.15
N ILE A 63 5.53 -0.91 -6.16
CA ILE A 63 6.38 -1.63 -5.22
C ILE A 63 6.90 -2.88 -5.92
N ALA A 64 8.16 -2.85 -6.37
CA ALA A 64 8.85 -4.04 -6.89
C ALA A 64 9.15 -5.06 -5.78
N ASP A 65 9.30 -6.34 -6.12
CA ASP A 65 9.47 -7.41 -5.11
C ASP A 65 10.71 -7.21 -4.23
N LYS A 66 11.81 -6.71 -4.82
CA LYS A 66 13.04 -6.35 -4.09
C LYS A 66 12.91 -5.16 -3.14
N ASN A 67 11.78 -4.45 -3.17
CA ASN A 67 11.52 -3.24 -2.39
C ASN A 67 10.36 -3.43 -1.38
N ILE A 68 9.86 -4.65 -1.18
CA ILE A 68 8.85 -4.94 -0.14
C ILE A 68 9.56 -5.14 1.21
N ASP A 69 10.28 -4.10 1.65
CA ASP A 69 10.88 -4.07 2.98
C ASP A 69 10.79 -2.64 3.56
N LYS A 70 11.22 -2.49 4.81
CA LYS A 70 11.21 -1.22 5.54
C LYS A 70 12.00 -0.14 4.79
N GLN A 71 13.09 -0.50 4.11
CA GLN A 71 13.95 0.47 3.41
C GLN A 71 13.33 0.90 2.07
N GLY A 72 12.75 -0.04 1.32
CA GLY A 72 12.09 0.18 0.05
C GLY A 72 10.91 1.13 0.20
N ILE A 73 10.04 0.89 1.19
CA ILE A 73 8.91 1.79 1.43
C ILE A 73 9.37 3.18 1.90
N LYS A 74 10.38 3.25 2.78
CA LYS A 74 10.99 4.53 3.19
C LYS A 74 11.55 5.31 2.01
N LYS A 75 12.24 4.64 1.08
CA LYS A 75 12.77 5.26 -0.15
C LYS A 75 11.65 5.82 -1.03
N ILE A 76 10.54 5.10 -1.19
CA ILE A 76 9.38 5.57 -1.96
C ILE A 76 8.77 6.82 -1.31
N ILE A 77 8.47 6.79 -0.01
CA ILE A 77 7.89 7.95 0.69
C ILE A 77 8.83 9.17 0.66
N LYS A 78 10.14 8.96 0.80
CA LYS A 78 11.14 10.03 0.66
C LYS A 78 11.19 10.60 -0.75
N SER A 79 11.12 9.76 -1.78
CA SER A 79 11.07 10.22 -3.18
C SER A 79 9.84 11.08 -3.41
N ILE A 80 8.67 10.62 -2.94
CA ILE A 80 7.41 11.35 -3.03
C ILE A 80 7.51 12.71 -2.32
N SER A 81 8.04 12.72 -1.09
CA SER A 81 8.16 13.95 -0.29
C SER A 81 9.09 14.99 -0.94
N LYS A 82 10.06 14.56 -1.75
CA LYS A 82 10.96 15.46 -2.49
C LYS A 82 10.30 16.09 -3.73
N GLU A 83 9.20 15.54 -4.21
CA GLU A 83 8.63 15.86 -5.53
C GLU A 83 7.48 16.89 -5.50
N ASN A 84 7.35 17.67 -4.42
CA ASN A 84 6.26 18.64 -4.23
C ASN A 84 4.87 18.03 -4.55
N ILE A 85 4.72 16.77 -4.11
CA ILE A 85 3.48 16.00 -4.06
C ILE A 85 2.76 16.37 -2.77
N ASN A 86 1.44 16.51 -2.84
CA ASN A 86 0.59 16.88 -1.72
C ASN A 86 -0.19 15.68 -1.19
N THR A 87 -0.56 14.76 -2.09
CA THR A 87 -1.44 13.63 -1.76
C THR A 87 -0.85 12.31 -2.24
N VAL A 88 -0.93 11.28 -1.41
CA VAL A 88 -0.52 9.91 -1.72
C VAL A 88 -1.70 8.98 -1.54
N ILE A 89 -1.93 8.11 -2.51
CA ILE A 89 -2.84 6.98 -2.39
C ILE A 89 -2.01 5.69 -2.26
N ILE A 90 -2.32 4.85 -1.28
CA ILE A 90 -1.78 3.51 -1.11
C ILE A 90 -2.91 2.51 -1.35
N ASP A 91 -2.85 1.78 -2.47
CA ASP A 91 -3.90 0.85 -2.88
C ASP A 91 -3.30 -0.53 -3.23
N CYS A 92 -3.58 -1.59 -2.46
CA CYS A 92 -4.20 -1.60 -1.13
C CYS A 92 -3.24 -2.17 -0.06
N ILE A 93 -3.51 -1.84 1.20
CA ILE A 93 -2.69 -2.30 2.33
C ILE A 93 -2.81 -3.82 2.53
N THR A 94 -3.94 -4.42 2.16
CA THR A 94 -4.17 -5.87 2.22
C THR A 94 -3.22 -6.62 1.28
N ASN A 95 -3.04 -6.13 0.05
CA ASN A 95 -2.06 -6.69 -0.88
C ASN A 95 -0.62 -6.47 -0.41
N LEU A 96 -0.33 -5.32 0.20
CA LEU A 96 0.99 -5.06 0.78
C LEU A 96 1.30 -6.05 1.91
N LEU A 97 0.34 -6.26 2.83
CA LEU A 97 0.44 -7.24 3.90
C LEU A 97 0.69 -8.65 3.37
N PHE A 98 -0.12 -9.09 2.40
CA PHE A 98 0.04 -10.40 1.76
C PHE A 98 1.46 -10.58 1.19
N ARG A 99 1.98 -9.55 0.51
CA ARG A 99 3.33 -9.59 -0.06
C ARG A 99 4.44 -9.60 0.99
N ILE A 100 4.27 -8.91 2.12
CA ILE A 100 5.21 -8.97 3.25
C ILE A 100 5.27 -10.39 3.81
N ILE A 101 4.11 -10.99 4.08
CA ILE A 101 4.01 -12.36 4.62
C ILE A 101 4.63 -13.36 3.65
N HIS A 102 4.30 -13.27 2.35
CA HIS A 102 4.81 -14.20 1.35
C HIS A 102 6.33 -14.06 1.11
N ASN A 103 6.89 -12.86 1.27
CA ASN A 103 8.33 -12.63 1.17
C ASN A 103 9.10 -12.99 2.44
N TYR A 104 8.40 -13.27 3.54
CA TYR A 104 9.04 -13.72 4.75
C TYR A 104 9.65 -15.11 4.52
N LYS A 105 10.98 -15.15 4.36
CA LYS A 105 11.71 -16.40 4.16
C LYS A 105 11.65 -17.24 5.43
N LEU A 106 10.83 -18.28 5.41
CA LEU A 106 10.82 -19.34 6.43
C LEU A 106 12.03 -20.25 6.23
N ASP A 107 13.24 -19.69 6.16
CA ASP A 107 14.45 -20.50 6.05
C ASP A 107 14.77 -21.06 7.45
N SER A 108 14.62 -22.37 7.60
CA SER A 108 15.26 -23.20 8.64
C SER A 108 14.71 -23.15 10.08
N ILE A 109 13.47 -22.72 10.30
CA ILE A 109 12.85 -22.94 11.62
C ILE A 109 12.27 -24.37 11.62
N LYS A 110 12.63 -25.18 12.62
CA LYS A 110 11.80 -26.33 13.02
C LYS A 110 10.55 -25.75 13.69
N ILE A 111 9.52 -25.46 12.90
CA ILE A 111 8.43 -24.54 13.31
C ILE A 111 7.48 -25.20 14.30
N ILE A 112 7.53 -24.76 15.56
CA ILE A 112 6.33 -24.71 16.40
C ILE A 112 5.48 -23.56 15.83
N ARG A 113 4.24 -23.85 15.40
CA ARG A 113 3.34 -22.90 14.71
C ARG A 113 3.31 -21.51 15.38
N ASN A 114 3.31 -21.47 16.70
CA ASN A 114 3.23 -20.23 17.50
C ASN A 114 4.46 -19.32 17.38
N GLU A 115 5.66 -19.86 17.12
CA GLU A 115 6.88 -19.05 17.01
C GLU A 115 6.95 -18.31 15.69
N VAL A 116 6.49 -18.94 14.60
CA VAL A 116 6.41 -18.30 13.28
C VAL A 116 5.35 -17.21 13.25
N GLU A 117 4.19 -17.45 13.84
CA GLU A 117 3.13 -16.45 13.93
C GLU A 117 3.63 -15.18 14.65
N ARG A 118 4.28 -15.33 15.81
CA ARG A 118 4.87 -14.19 16.53
C ARG A 118 5.95 -13.47 15.72
N ALA A 119 6.80 -14.21 15.01
CA ALA A 119 7.87 -13.62 14.21
C ALA A 119 7.31 -12.82 13.02
N LEU A 120 6.27 -13.34 12.37
CA LEU A 120 5.52 -12.65 11.31
C LEU A 120 4.84 -11.39 11.85
N ASP A 121 4.14 -11.48 12.98
CA ASP A 121 3.49 -10.33 13.62
C ASP A 121 4.51 -9.23 13.94
N MET A 122 5.66 -9.59 14.52
CA MET A 122 6.73 -8.64 14.81
C MET A 122 7.24 -7.95 13.54
N GLU A 123 7.42 -8.70 12.45
CA GLU A 123 7.91 -8.13 11.19
C GLU A 123 6.87 -7.22 10.54
N VAL A 124 5.60 -7.63 10.49
CA VAL A 124 4.48 -6.84 9.96
C VAL A 124 4.30 -5.55 10.76
N ILE A 125 4.25 -5.64 12.09
CA ILE A 125 4.12 -4.48 12.98
C ILE A 125 5.31 -3.53 12.77
N SER A 126 6.53 -4.07 12.72
CA SER A 126 7.75 -3.28 12.51
C SER A 126 7.73 -2.58 11.14
N PHE A 127 7.24 -3.25 10.10
CA PHE A 127 7.07 -2.65 8.77
C PHE A 127 6.11 -1.48 8.80
N PHE A 128 4.90 -1.66 9.33
CA PHE A 128 3.89 -0.59 9.36
C PHE A 128 4.27 0.56 10.29
N LYS A 129 4.92 0.30 11.42
CA LYS A 129 5.52 1.36 12.26
C LYS A 129 6.51 2.20 11.47
N SER A 130 7.43 1.55 10.75
CA SER A 130 8.41 2.22 9.91
C SER A 130 7.76 3.05 8.77
N LEU A 131 6.64 2.60 8.22
CA LEU A 131 5.85 3.36 7.24
C LEU A 131 5.23 4.60 7.90
N LEU A 132 4.52 4.42 9.02
CA LEU A 132 3.85 5.51 9.73
C LEU A 132 4.83 6.59 10.18
N GLU A 133 5.98 6.20 10.75
CA GLU A 133 7.06 7.12 11.14
C GLU A 133 7.55 7.98 9.96
N GLU A 134 7.63 7.41 8.77
CA GLU A 134 8.08 8.16 7.58
C GLU A 134 6.97 9.08 7.05
N LEU A 135 5.71 8.63 7.10
CA LEU A 135 4.56 9.46 6.75
C LEU A 135 4.40 10.64 7.72
N GLU A 136 4.60 10.45 9.02
CA GLU A 136 4.50 11.51 10.03
C GLU A 136 5.51 12.64 9.83
N LYS A 137 6.70 12.32 9.32
CA LYS A 137 7.75 13.29 8.94
C LYS A 137 7.37 14.13 7.71
N SER A 138 6.35 13.71 6.96
CA SER A 138 5.86 14.40 5.79
C SER A 138 4.70 15.35 6.12
N LYS A 139 4.33 16.21 5.17
CA LYS A 139 3.11 17.03 5.20
C LYS A 139 2.05 16.52 4.20
N LEU A 140 2.11 15.22 3.88
CA LEU A 140 1.26 14.60 2.87
C LEU A 140 -0.16 14.37 3.40
N ASN A 141 -1.14 14.49 2.52
CA ASN A 141 -2.42 13.80 2.68
C ASN A 141 -2.24 12.35 2.23
N VAL A 142 -2.50 11.38 3.09
CA VAL A 142 -2.28 9.96 2.81
C VAL A 142 -3.62 9.25 2.82
N ILE A 143 -4.01 8.66 1.69
CA ILE A 143 -5.22 7.86 1.54
C ILE A 143 -4.79 6.40 1.50
N ILE A 144 -5.16 5.63 2.52
CA ILE A 144 -4.84 4.21 2.63
C ILE A 144 -6.11 3.42 2.35
N ILE A 145 -6.07 2.54 1.35
CA ILE A 145 -7.19 1.66 1.01
C ILE A 145 -6.90 0.27 1.57
N SER A 146 -7.88 -0.30 2.26
CA SER A 146 -7.84 -1.67 2.80
C SER A 146 -9.10 -2.43 2.43
N ASN A 147 -8.98 -3.74 2.23
CA ASN A 147 -10.11 -4.63 2.08
C ASN A 147 -10.56 -5.12 3.46
N GLU A 148 -11.88 -5.20 3.65
CA GLU A 148 -12.49 -5.95 4.74
C GLU A 148 -12.59 -7.42 4.33
N ILE A 149 -12.03 -8.32 5.14
CA ILE A 149 -11.93 -9.76 4.85
C ILE A 149 -12.48 -10.65 5.98
N GLY A 150 -12.91 -10.05 7.11
CA GLY A 150 -13.34 -10.79 8.30
C GLY A 150 -14.80 -11.26 8.31
N LEU A 151 -15.60 -10.87 7.31
CA LEU A 151 -17.06 -11.12 7.29
C LEU A 151 -17.49 -12.27 6.37
N GLY A 152 -16.53 -13.05 5.84
CA GLY A 152 -16.79 -14.04 4.79
C GLY A 152 -17.00 -13.39 3.42
N VAL A 153 -16.74 -14.14 2.35
CA VAL A 153 -17.04 -13.77 0.96
C VAL A 153 -18.13 -14.69 0.44
#